data_AF-A0A7X7GCF9-F1
#
_entry.id   AF-A0A7X7GCF9-F1
#
_cell.length_a   1.000
_cell.length_b   1.000
_cell.length_c   1.000
_cell.angle_alpha   90.00
_cell.angle_beta   90.00
_cell.angle_gamma   90.00
#
_symmetry.space_group_name_H-M   'P 1'
#
loop_
_entity.id
_entity.type
_entity.pdbx_description
1 polymer ?
#
loop_
_entity_poly.entity_id
_entity_poly.type
_entity_poly.pdbx_seq_one_letter_code
_entity_poly.pdbx_strand_id
1 'polypeptide(L)'
;MVLGIVKGETSVQEAARAHGLTVAEVEDWKERYLAAAENALRSRPKDEEALKDEEIKKLRQKVGELVLDIDILKEAQKGRPFGRETSLE
;
A
#
# COMPACT_ATOMS: atom_id res chain seq x y z
N MET A 1 7.62 4.97 23.78
CA MET A 1 6.61 6.02 24.01
C MET A 1 5.22 5.41 24.24
N VAL A 2 4.38 5.19 23.21
CA VAL A 2 2.98 4.71 23.37
C VAL A 2 2.87 3.39 24.13
N LEU A 3 3.77 2.42 23.88
CA LEU A 3 3.77 1.14 24.60
C LEU A 3 3.98 1.31 26.12
N GLY A 4 4.83 2.24 26.55
CA GLY A 4 5.03 2.55 27.97
C GLY A 4 3.77 3.14 28.61
N ILE A 5 3.02 3.96 27.85
CA ILE A 5 1.71 4.48 28.28
C ILE A 5 0.70 3.36 28.46
N VAL A 6 0.62 2.42 27.52
CA VAL A 6 -0.29 1.26 27.61
C VAL A 6 0.06 0.35 28.79
N LYS A 7 1.36 0.19 29.09
CA LYS A 7 1.84 -0.56 30.26
C LYS A 7 1.70 0.17 31.59
N GLY A 8 1.35 1.46 31.58
CA GLY A 8 1.29 2.31 32.77
C GLY A 8 2.66 2.76 33.30
N GLU A 9 3.74 2.54 32.55
CA GLU A 9 5.11 2.93 32.89
C GLU A 9 5.37 4.44 32.68
N THR A 10 4.52 5.12 31.91
CA THR A 10 4.66 6.54 31.60
C THR A 10 3.27 7.14 31.43
N SER A 11 2.99 8.28 32.04
CA SER A 11 1.73 9.00 31.82
C SER A 11 1.70 9.69 30.45
N VAL A 12 0.50 9.98 29.93
CA VAL A 12 0.32 10.76 28.69
C VAL A 12 1.00 12.12 28.80
N GLN A 13 0.90 12.76 29.97
CA GLN A 13 1.45 14.08 30.26
C GLN A 13 2.98 14.08 30.32
N GLU A 14 3.59 13.02 30.85
CA GLU A 14 5.05 12.83 30.82
C GLU A 14 5.55 12.60 29.40
N ALA A 15 4.86 11.76 28.63
CA ALA A 15 5.20 11.52 27.23
C ALA A 15 5.07 12.78 26.37
N ALA A 16 3.98 13.54 26.53
CA ALA A 16 3.75 14.80 25.83
C ALA A 16 4.91 15.79 26.07
N ARG A 17 5.28 16.00 27.34
CA ARG A 17 6.41 16.89 27.70
C ARG A 17 7.76 16.37 27.18
N ALA A 18 8.04 15.08 27.33
CA ALA A 18 9.31 14.48 26.92
C ALA A 18 9.53 14.54 25.40
N HIS A 19 8.45 14.53 24.62
CA HIS A 19 8.50 14.49 23.16
C HIS A 19 8.08 15.80 22.48
N GLY A 20 7.77 16.85 23.24
CA GLY A 20 7.33 18.14 22.69
C GLY A 20 5.98 18.06 21.96
N LEU A 21 5.13 17.14 22.37
CA LEU A 21 3.80 16.92 21.80
C LEU A 21 2.72 17.49 22.73
N THR A 22 1.54 17.75 22.19
CA THR A 22 0.35 18.01 22.99
C THR A 22 -0.17 16.72 23.61
N VAL A 23 -0.91 16.85 24.71
CA VAL A 23 -1.60 15.70 25.34
C VAL A 23 -2.56 15.05 24.34
N ALA A 24 -3.28 15.84 23.55
CA ALA A 24 -4.23 15.35 22.55
C ALA A 24 -3.56 14.49 21.46
N GLU A 25 -2.37 14.88 20.97
CA GLU A 25 -1.63 14.06 20.00
C GLU A 25 -1.21 12.72 20.59
N VAL A 26 -0.79 12.70 21.85
CA VAL A 26 -0.39 11.46 22.53
C VAL A 26 -1.60 10.56 22.81
N GLU A 27 -2.76 11.14 23.15
CA GLU A 27 -4.02 10.40 23.30
C GLU A 27 -4.49 9.79 21.98
N ASP A 28 -4.50 10.57 20.89
CA ASP A 28 -4.84 10.07 19.55
C ASP A 28 -3.93 8.90 19.13
N TRP A 29 -2.63 8.99 19.40
CA TRP A 29 -1.71 7.88 19.08
C TRP A 29 -1.96 6.64 19.93
N LYS A 30 -2.30 6.82 21.22
CA LYS A 30 -2.69 5.72 22.11
C LYS A 30 -3.95 5.02 21.59
N GLU A 31 -4.97 5.79 21.19
CA GLU A 31 -6.22 5.25 20.64
C GLU A 31 -5.98 4.49 19.34
N ARG A 32 -5.22 5.06 18.39
CA ARG A 32 -4.84 4.38 17.14
C ARG A 32 -4.10 3.08 17.40
N TYR A 33 -3.18 3.08 18.36
CA TYR A 33 -2.46 1.86 18.74
C TYR A 33 -3.41 0.79 19.28
N LEU A 34 -4.33 1.13 20.18
CA LEU A 34 -5.30 0.19 20.74
C LEU A 34 -6.23 -0.38 19.66
N ALA A 35 -6.73 0.47 18.76
CA ALA A 35 -7.57 0.03 17.64
C ALA A 35 -6.81 -0.92 16.69
N ALA A 36 -5.56 -0.60 16.36
CA ALA A 36 -4.72 -1.45 15.53
C ALA A 36 -4.39 -2.79 16.23
N ALA A 37 -4.09 -2.76 17.53
CA ALA A 37 -3.81 -3.97 18.31
C ALA A 37 -5.06 -4.86 18.42
N GLU A 38 -6.23 -4.28 18.68
CA GLU A 38 -7.50 -5.02 18.70
C GLU A 38 -7.81 -5.63 17.33
N ASN A 39 -7.66 -4.87 16.25
CA ASN A 39 -7.88 -5.37 14.90
C ASN A 39 -6.90 -6.51 14.57
N ALA A 40 -5.62 -6.38 14.92
CA ALA A 40 -4.61 -7.41 14.71
C ALA A 40 -4.93 -8.71 15.47
N LEU A 41 -5.51 -8.62 16.67
CA LEU A 41 -5.95 -9.77 17.46
C LEU A 41 -7.24 -10.40 16.92
N ARG A 42 -8.13 -9.61 16.30
CA ARG A 42 -9.36 -10.09 15.65
C ARG A 42 -9.09 -10.73 14.29
N SER A 43 -8.18 -10.13 13.52
CA SER A 43 -7.76 -10.65 12.22
C SER A 43 -6.98 -11.94 12.40
N ARG A 44 -7.22 -12.95 11.56
CA ARG A 44 -6.28 -14.06 11.44
C ARG A 44 -5.13 -13.57 10.56
N PRO A 45 -3.89 -13.42 11.07
CA PRO A 45 -2.79 -12.85 10.29
C PRO A 45 -2.53 -13.62 8.98
N LYS A 46 -2.76 -14.95 9.01
CA LYS A 46 -2.66 -15.82 7.83
C LYS A 46 -3.66 -15.48 6.73
N ASP A 47 -4.85 -15.02 7.09
CA ASP A 47 -5.90 -14.69 6.12
C ASP A 47 -5.58 -13.36 5.43
N GLU A 48 -5.07 -12.37 6.16
CA GLU A 48 -4.65 -11.08 5.57
C GLU A 48 -3.42 -11.22 4.67
N GLU A 49 -2.43 -11.99 5.08
CA GLU A 49 -1.26 -12.31 4.26
C GLU A 49 -1.66 -13.08 2.99
N ALA A 50 -2.55 -14.06 3.10
CA ALA A 50 -3.08 -14.78 1.95
C ALA A 50 -3.85 -13.87 0.97
N LEU A 51 -4.66 -12.92 1.47
CA LEU A 51 -5.35 -11.94 0.64
C LEU A 51 -4.37 -11.03 -0.10
N LYS A 52 -3.31 -10.57 0.58
CA LYS A 52 -2.24 -9.78 -0.04
C LYS A 52 -1.50 -10.58 -1.12
N ASP A 53 -1.18 -11.84 -0.85
CA ASP A 53 -0.52 -12.71 -1.82
C ASP A 53 -1.40 -12.98 -3.05
N GLU A 54 -2.70 -13.18 -2.86
CA GLU A 54 -3.66 -13.30 -3.96
C GLU A 54 -3.73 -12.02 -4.81
N GLU A 55 -3.74 -10.85 -4.17
CA GLU A 55 -3.74 -9.57 -4.88
C GLU A 55 -2.44 -9.36 -5.66
N ILE A 56 -1.28 -9.65 -5.06
CA ILE A 56 0.03 -9.62 -5.73
C ILE A 56 0.04 -10.56 -6.95
N LYS A 57 -0.52 -11.76 -6.81
CA LYS A 57 -0.62 -12.72 -7.92
C LYS A 57 -1.46 -12.18 -9.07
N LYS A 58 -2.63 -11.60 -8.78
CA LYS A 58 -3.52 -10.97 -9.78
C LYS A 58 -2.82 -9.81 -10.49
N LEU A 59 -2.15 -8.94 -9.74
CA LEU A 59 -1.42 -7.81 -10.29
C LEU A 59 -0.27 -8.27 -11.20
N ARG A 60 0.53 -9.26 -10.77
CA ARG A 60 1.60 -9.83 -11.59
C ARG A 60 1.08 -10.44 -12.90
N GLN A 61 -0.05 -11.14 -12.86
CA GLN A 61 -0.68 -11.65 -14.07
C GLN A 61 -1.08 -10.52 -15.02
N LYS A 62 -1.74 -9.48 -14.51
CA LYS A 62 -2.16 -8.33 -15.32
C LYS A 62 -0.97 -7.61 -15.96
N VAL A 63 0.12 -7.44 -15.22
CA VAL A 63 1.38 -6.88 -15.76
C VAL A 63 1.91 -7.76 -16.89
N GLY A 64 1.93 -9.08 -16.71
CA GLY A 64 2.35 -10.01 -17.77
C GLY A 64 1.50 -9.90 -19.04
N GLU A 65 0.18 -9.85 -18.91
CA GLU A 65 -0.74 -9.63 -20.04
C GLU A 65 -0.44 -8.31 -20.77
N LEU A 66 -0.26 -7.22 -20.03
CA LEU A 66 0.04 -5.91 -20.62
C LEU A 66 1.40 -5.88 -21.33
N VAL A 67 2.41 -6.59 -20.81
CA VAL A 67 3.72 -6.70 -21.46
C VAL A 67 3.59 -7.42 -22.80
N LEU A 68 2.82 -8.53 -22.83
CA LEU A 68 2.56 -9.25 -24.09
C LEU A 68 1.84 -8.37 -25.11
N ASP A 69 0.81 -7.63 -24.69
CA ASP A 69 0.10 -6.69 -25.57
C ASP A 69 1.05 -5.64 -26.15
N ILE A 70 1.94 -5.07 -25.32
CA ILE A 70 2.95 -4.10 -25.75
C ILE A 70 3.89 -4.72 -26.79
N ASP A 71 4.35 -5.95 -26.57
CA ASP A 71 5.27 -6.62 -27.48
C ASP A 71 4.60 -6.93 -28.83
N ILE A 72 3.34 -7.38 -28.82
CA ILE A 72 2.54 -7.59 -30.04
C ILE A 72 2.38 -6.27 -30.81
N LEU A 73 2.04 -5.18 -30.11
CA LEU A 73 1.88 -3.86 -30.74
C LEU A 73 3.19 -3.35 -31.35
N LYS A 74 4.31 -3.52 -30.65
CA LYS A 74 5.64 -3.17 -31.18
C LYS A 74 5.98 -3.98 -32.44
N GLU A 75 5.68 -5.27 -32.44
CA GLU A 75 5.98 -6.12 -33.60
C GLU A 75 5.10 -5.78 -34.81
N ALA A 76 3.81 -5.50 -34.57
CA ALA A 76 2.88 -5.04 -35.61
C ALA A 76 3.29 -3.69 -36.22
N GLN A 77 3.95 -2.81 -35.45
CA GLN A 77 4.50 -1.56 -35.98
C GLN A 77 5.72 -1.78 -36.87
N LYS A 78 6.61 -2.74 -36.55
CA LYS A 78 7.78 -3.06 -37.38
C LYS A 78 7.39 -3.63 -38.75
N GLY A 79 6.27 -4.35 -38.83
CA GLY A 79 5.77 -4.97 -40.06
C GLY A 79 5.01 -4.06 -41.02
N ARG A 80 4.93 -2.74 -40.81
CA ARG A 80 4.16 -1.81 -41.67
C ARG A 80 5.10 -0.93 -42.53
N PRO A 81 5.31 -1.23 -43.84
CA PRO A 81 6.26 -0.48 -44.66
C PRO A 81 5.69 0.78 -45.34
N PHE A 82 4.37 1.04 -45.29
CA PHE A 82 3.78 2.17 -46.02
C PHE A 82 2.65 2.86 -45.23
N GLY A 83 2.97 4.00 -44.61
CA GLY A 83 1.98 5.03 -44.33
C GLY A 83 1.59 5.69 -45.65
N ARG A 84 0.29 5.79 -45.93
CA ARG A 84 -0.28 6.38 -47.15
C ARG A 84 0.34 7.75 -47.43
N GLU A 85 1.11 7.87 -48.51
CA GLU A 85 1.26 9.14 -49.20
C GLU A 85 -0.09 9.44 -49.85
N THR A 86 -0.74 10.51 -49.39
CA THR A 86 -1.85 11.12 -50.10
C THR A 86 -1.27 11.78 -51.34
N SER A 87 -1.29 11.08 -52.48
CA SER A 87 -1.14 11.74 -53.78
C SER A 87 -2.39 12.57 -54.02
N LEU A 88 -2.24 13.88 -53.85
CA LEU A 88 -3.06 14.89 -54.52
C LEU A 88 -2.61 14.91 -55.99
N GLU A 89 -3.46 14.40 -56.88
CA GLU A 89 -3.62 14.91 -58.25
C GLU A 89 -5.10 14.83 -58.64
#